data_AF-A0A497KNT6-F1
#
_entry.id   AF-A0A497KNT6-F1
#
_cell.length_a   1.000
_cell.length_b   1.000
_cell.length_c   1.000
_cell.angle_alpha   90.00
_cell.angle_beta   90.00
_cell.angle_gamma   90.00
#
_symmetry.space_group_name_H-M   'P 1'
#
loop_
_entity.id
_entity.type
_entity.pdbx_description
1 polymer ?
#
loop_
_entity_poly.entity_id
_entity_poly.type
_entity_poly.pdbx_seq_one_letter_code
_entity_poly.pdbx_strand_id
1 'polypeptide(L)'
;MKWELRRWTKYIGGTDDNSAELASKHFRNLGLKVKVLRSSRETELAKLFETTYRAWMIACFQEMHRISRHFDADFDQIVDFLEDTHRIRFDRPPMFPDVIGGHCLIPNTELLLKVYESEFLRLILESNEKRKEEIKEEEIRNEVEKIKERVKKLEEDLTKIRKLQETKEA
;
A
#
# COMPACT_ATOMS: atom_id res chain seq x y z
N MET A 1 19.96 -1.67 4.21
CA MET A 1 20.01 -0.44 3.39
C MET A 1 20.54 -0.66 1.97
N LYS A 2 21.77 -1.16 1.75
CA LYS A 2 22.33 -1.39 0.39
C LYS A 2 21.49 -2.34 -0.47
N TRP A 3 20.96 -3.41 0.12
CA TRP A 3 20.10 -4.37 -0.58
C TRP A 3 18.80 -3.74 -1.11
N GLU A 4 18.09 -2.99 -0.26
CA GLU A 4 16.88 -2.25 -0.65
C GLU A 4 17.13 -1.30 -1.83
N LEU A 5 18.23 -0.54 -1.77
CA LEU A 5 18.57 0.38 -2.84
C LEU A 5 18.84 -0.34 -4.17
N ARG A 6 19.39 -1.56 -4.15
CA ARG A 6 19.74 -2.31 -5.36
C ARG A 6 18.58 -3.06 -5.99
N ARG A 7 17.62 -3.57 -5.20
CA ARG A 7 16.52 -4.40 -5.73
C ARG A 7 15.49 -3.59 -6.52
N TRP A 8 15.21 -2.37 -6.11
CA TRP A 8 14.16 -1.54 -6.70
C TRP A 8 14.66 -0.75 -7.90
N THR A 9 13.94 -0.83 -9.02
CA THR A 9 14.14 0.05 -10.18
C THR A 9 13.98 1.51 -9.77
N LYS A 10 14.92 2.36 -10.22
CA LYS A 10 14.86 3.81 -10.06
C LYS A 10 14.12 4.40 -11.24
N TYR A 11 12.90 4.87 -10.99
CA TYR A 11 12.13 5.62 -11.96
C TYR A 11 12.59 7.07 -11.97
N ILE A 12 12.88 7.61 -13.16
CA ILE A 12 13.40 8.98 -13.33
C ILE A 12 12.46 9.75 -14.22
N GLY A 13 11.92 10.85 -13.70
CA GLY A 13 11.15 11.84 -14.47
C GLY A 13 11.87 13.17 -14.39
N GLY A 14 12.64 13.52 -15.42
CA GLY A 14 13.33 14.80 -15.50
C GLY A 14 12.36 15.95 -15.80
N THR A 15 12.76 17.18 -15.45
CA THR A 15 12.12 18.41 -15.94
C THR A 15 12.35 18.63 -17.43
N ASP A 16 13.43 18.04 -17.95
CA ASP A 16 13.87 18.01 -19.34
C ASP A 16 14.69 16.74 -19.59
N ASP A 17 14.95 16.44 -20.87
CA ASP A 17 15.65 15.23 -21.31
C ASP A 17 17.10 15.17 -20.81
N ASN A 18 17.80 16.30 -20.74
CA ASN A 18 19.19 16.34 -20.30
C ASN A 18 19.28 16.01 -18.79
N SER A 19 18.39 16.59 -17.98
CA SER A 19 18.29 16.29 -16.55
C SER A 19 17.95 14.80 -16.31
N ALA A 20 17.03 14.23 -17.09
CA ALA A 20 16.69 12.81 -17.00
C ALA A 20 17.88 11.91 -17.37
N GLU A 21 18.62 12.26 -18.41
CA GLU A 21 19.78 11.49 -18.88
C GLU A 21 20.95 11.55 -17.87
N LEU A 22 21.26 12.72 -17.33
CA LEU A 22 22.31 12.87 -16.32
C LEU A 22 22.02 12.03 -15.07
N ALA A 23 20.78 12.06 -14.57
CA ALA A 23 20.36 11.23 -13.44
C ALA A 23 20.39 9.74 -13.77
N SER A 24 19.93 9.36 -14.97
CA SER A 24 19.96 7.98 -15.47
C SER A 24 21.38 7.43 -15.50
N LYS A 25 22.32 8.18 -16.09
CA LYS A 25 23.74 7.82 -16.15
C LYS A 25 24.33 7.66 -14.76
N HIS A 26 24.05 8.59 -13.83
CA HIS A 26 24.53 8.50 -12.46
C HIS A 26 24.11 7.19 -11.78
N PHE A 27 22.81 6.86 -11.80
CA PHE A 27 22.32 5.64 -11.15
C PHE A 27 22.78 4.35 -11.86
N ARG A 28 22.89 4.36 -13.19
CA ARG A 28 23.44 3.21 -13.95
C ARG A 28 24.90 2.95 -13.62
N ASN A 29 25.72 4.00 -13.48
CA ASN A 29 27.12 3.87 -13.08
C ASN A 29 27.28 3.26 -11.68
N LEU A 30 26.27 3.40 -10.81
CA LEU A 30 26.21 2.76 -9.50
C LEU A 30 25.69 1.30 -9.57
N GLY A 31 25.42 0.77 -10.76
CA GLY A 31 24.90 -0.58 -10.98
C GLY A 31 23.41 -0.74 -10.64
N LEU A 32 22.64 0.36 -10.59
CA LEU A 32 21.21 0.32 -10.27
C LEU A 32 20.35 0.17 -11.54
N LYS A 33 19.25 -0.55 -11.42
CA LYS A 33 18.22 -0.64 -12.47
C LYS A 33 17.53 0.72 -12.59
N VAL A 34 17.43 1.25 -13.81
CA VAL A 34 16.83 2.56 -14.09
C VAL A 34 15.75 2.44 -15.17
N LYS A 35 14.66 3.18 -15.01
CA LYS A 35 13.65 3.39 -16.05
C LYS A 35 13.33 4.88 -16.13
N VAL A 36 13.57 5.48 -17.29
CA VAL A 36 13.23 6.89 -17.54
C VAL A 36 11.75 6.95 -17.97
N LEU A 37 10.98 7.84 -17.35
CA LEU A 37 9.62 8.18 -17.72
C LEU A 37 9.61 9.49 -18.52
N ARG A 38 8.45 9.81 -19.09
CA ARG A 38 8.30 10.96 -20.01
C ARG A 38 8.64 12.30 -19.35
N SER A 39 8.25 12.53 -18.11
CA SER A 39 8.52 13.78 -17.39
C SER A 39 8.44 13.59 -15.87
N SER A 40 8.78 14.65 -15.12
CA SER A 40 8.60 14.68 -13.67
C SER A 40 7.15 14.42 -13.23
N ARG A 41 6.17 14.84 -14.05
CA ARG A 41 4.74 14.68 -13.75
C ARG A 41 4.35 13.21 -13.56
N GLU A 42 4.82 12.32 -14.44
CA GLU A 42 4.53 10.89 -14.32
C GLU A 42 5.12 10.31 -13.03
N THR A 43 6.35 10.69 -12.65
CA THR A 43 6.96 10.19 -11.41
C THR A 43 6.30 10.75 -10.15
N GLU A 44 5.92 12.03 -10.15
CA GLU A 44 5.23 12.68 -9.03
C GLU A 44 3.85 12.04 -8.81
N LEU A 45 3.04 11.94 -9.87
CA LEU A 45 1.72 11.29 -9.78
C LEU A 45 1.84 9.81 -9.44
N ALA A 46 2.80 9.08 -9.99
CA ALA A 46 3.00 7.68 -9.64
C ALA A 46 3.27 7.49 -8.14
N LYS A 47 4.05 8.38 -7.52
CA LYS A 47 4.31 8.28 -6.08
C LYS A 47 3.07 8.62 -5.24
N LEU A 48 2.33 9.66 -5.62
CA LEU A 48 1.09 10.02 -4.95
C LEU A 48 0.06 8.89 -5.06
N PHE A 49 -0.15 8.36 -6.26
CA PHE A 49 -1.06 7.25 -6.51
C PHE A 49 -0.65 5.97 -5.79
N GLU A 50 0.63 5.62 -5.73
CA GLU A 50 1.08 4.44 -4.98
C GLU A 50 0.71 4.53 -3.50
N THR A 51 0.91 5.69 -2.87
CA THR A 51 0.57 5.89 -1.46
C THR A 51 -0.93 6.01 -1.23
N THR A 52 -1.66 6.72 -2.09
CA THR A 52 -3.11 6.93 -1.96
C THR A 52 -3.88 5.66 -2.28
N TYR A 53 -3.43 4.85 -3.24
CA TYR A 53 -3.98 3.52 -3.50
C TYR A 53 -3.86 2.63 -2.27
N ARG A 54 -2.69 2.64 -1.59
CA ARG A 54 -2.52 1.91 -0.33
C ARG A 54 -3.45 2.42 0.77
N ALA A 55 -3.61 3.74 0.90
CA ALA A 55 -4.55 4.33 1.86
C ALA A 55 -6.00 3.91 1.57
N TRP A 56 -6.38 3.88 0.29
CA TRP A 56 -7.70 3.44 -0.14
C TRP A 56 -7.98 1.98 0.19
N MET A 57 -7.01 1.08 -0.06
CA MET A 57 -7.18 -0.33 0.32
C MET A 57 -7.36 -0.49 1.83
N ILE A 58 -6.63 0.24 2.67
CA ILE A 58 -6.81 0.19 4.13
C ILE A 58 -8.19 0.74 4.52
N ALA A 59 -8.58 1.90 3.99
CA ALA A 59 -9.90 2.49 4.25
C ALA A 59 -11.05 1.56 3.81
N CYS A 60 -10.88 0.82 2.71
CA CYS A 60 -11.82 -0.19 2.28
C CYS A 60 -11.98 -1.31 3.33
N PHE A 61 -10.89 -1.78 3.94
CA PHE A 61 -10.96 -2.78 5.02
C PHE A 61 -11.52 -2.20 6.32
N GLN A 62 -11.25 -0.93 6.64
CA GLN A 62 -11.92 -0.23 7.74
C GLN A 62 -13.45 -0.26 7.57
N GLU A 63 -13.93 0.02 6.35
CA GLU A 63 -15.36 0.01 6.07
C GLU A 63 -15.95 -1.42 6.07
N MET A 64 -15.26 -2.39 5.48
CA MET A 64 -15.69 -3.80 5.53
C MET A 64 -15.82 -4.30 6.98
N HIS A 65 -14.89 -3.92 7.86
CA HIS A 65 -14.95 -4.26 9.28
C HIS A 65 -16.20 -3.67 9.96
N ARG A 66 -16.53 -2.39 9.69
CA ARG A 66 -17.77 -1.77 10.21
C ARG A 66 -19.03 -2.49 9.72
N ILE A 67 -19.07 -2.82 8.42
CA ILE A 67 -20.19 -3.54 7.81
C ILE A 67 -20.34 -4.92 8.47
N SER A 68 -19.24 -5.65 8.70
CA SER A 68 -19.29 -6.94 9.38
C SER A 68 -19.85 -6.83 10.79
N ARG A 69 -19.45 -5.82 11.56
CA ARG A 69 -20.04 -5.57 12.90
C ARG A 69 -21.53 -5.22 12.83
N HIS A 70 -21.95 -4.45 11.83
CA HIS A 70 -23.38 -4.13 11.63
C HIS A 70 -24.23 -5.39 11.44
N PHE A 71 -23.67 -6.43 10.80
CA PHE A 71 -24.33 -7.71 10.57
C PHE A 71 -24.02 -8.78 11.64
N ASP A 72 -23.34 -8.43 12.74
CA ASP A 72 -22.90 -9.39 13.77
C ASP A 72 -22.09 -10.56 13.18
N ALA A 73 -21.25 -10.27 12.18
CA ALA A 73 -20.46 -11.25 11.46
C ALA A 73 -18.99 -11.25 11.91
N ASP A 74 -18.39 -12.46 12.00
CA ASP A 74 -16.97 -12.63 12.33
C ASP A 74 -16.07 -12.14 11.18
N PHE A 75 -15.47 -10.97 11.37
CA PHE A 75 -14.61 -10.36 10.34
C PHE A 75 -13.35 -11.18 10.05
N ASP A 76 -12.83 -11.96 11.00
CA ASP A 76 -11.64 -12.80 10.76
C ASP A 76 -11.93 -13.92 9.77
N GLN A 77 -13.12 -14.53 9.85
CA GLN A 77 -13.56 -15.54 8.87
C GLN A 77 -13.81 -14.92 7.48
N ILE A 78 -14.29 -13.67 7.44
CA ILE A 78 -14.45 -12.95 6.17
C ILE A 78 -13.09 -12.68 5.53
N VAL A 79 -12.09 -12.23 6.30
CA VAL A 79 -10.74 -11.99 5.79
C VAL A 79 -10.07 -13.30 5.39
N ASP A 80 -10.30 -14.40 6.10
CA ASP A 80 -9.84 -15.76 5.72
C ASP A 80 -10.31 -16.15 4.32
N PHE A 81 -11.59 -15.91 4.02
CA PHE A 81 -12.14 -16.15 2.69
C PHE A 81 -11.47 -15.29 1.61
N LEU A 82 -11.24 -14.00 1.88
CA LEU A 82 -10.57 -13.10 0.94
C LEU A 82 -9.12 -13.53 0.70
N GLU A 83 -8.44 -13.93 1.77
CA GLU A 83 -7.07 -14.45 1.77
C GLU A 83 -6.93 -15.67 0.85
N ASP A 84 -7.85 -16.63 0.91
CA ASP A 84 -7.82 -17.84 0.07
C ASP A 84 -7.77 -17.48 -1.43
N THR A 85 -8.61 -16.54 -1.86
CA THR A 85 -8.60 -16.09 -3.26
C THR A 85 -7.31 -15.36 -3.65
N HIS A 86 -6.75 -14.56 -2.72
CA HIS A 86 -5.51 -13.83 -2.96
C HIS A 86 -4.30 -14.75 -3.05
N ARG A 87 -4.25 -15.84 -2.27
CA ARG A 87 -3.16 -16.82 -2.30
C ARG A 87 -2.94 -17.44 -3.68
N ILE A 88 -4.01 -17.54 -4.48
CA ILE A 88 -3.95 -18.08 -5.84
C ILE A 88 -3.76 -16.97 -6.88
N ARG A 89 -4.51 -15.88 -6.76
CA ARG A 89 -4.60 -14.86 -7.83
C ARG A 89 -3.63 -13.70 -7.68
N PHE A 90 -3.15 -13.44 -6.47
CA PHE A 90 -2.26 -12.33 -6.14
C PHE A 90 -2.82 -10.95 -6.53
N ASP A 91 -4.13 -10.80 -6.70
CA ASP A 91 -4.77 -9.59 -7.23
C ASP A 91 -5.46 -8.73 -6.17
N ARG A 92 -5.83 -9.32 -5.03
CA ARG A 92 -6.60 -8.68 -3.95
C ARG A 92 -5.96 -8.85 -2.57
N PRO A 93 -4.83 -8.16 -2.28
CA PRO A 93 -4.14 -8.33 -1.01
C PRO A 93 -5.02 -7.88 0.17
N PRO A 94 -5.23 -8.75 1.19
CA PRO A 94 -5.89 -8.33 2.41
C PRO A 94 -5.13 -7.21 3.13
N MET A 95 -5.85 -6.21 3.62
CA MET A 95 -5.29 -5.13 4.45
C MET A 95 -5.81 -5.24 5.88
N PHE A 96 -5.07 -4.70 6.84
CA PHE A 96 -5.55 -4.62 8.21
C PHE A 96 -6.31 -3.29 8.43
N PRO A 97 -7.49 -3.30 9.07
CA PRO A 97 -8.37 -2.14 9.19
C PRO A 97 -7.94 -1.18 10.33
N ASP A 98 -6.65 -0.95 10.50
CA ASP A 98 -6.11 -0.08 11.56
C ASP A 98 -6.14 1.41 11.13
N VAL A 99 -5.87 2.31 12.06
CA VAL A 99 -5.63 3.73 11.77
C VAL A 99 -4.45 3.86 10.81
N ILE A 100 -4.67 4.58 9.72
CA ILE A 100 -3.64 4.99 8.78
C ILE A 100 -2.81 6.10 9.46
N GLY A 101 -1.70 5.70 10.07
CA GLY A 101 -0.70 6.59 10.64
C GLY A 101 0.45 6.93 9.68
N GLY A 102 1.55 7.42 10.26
CA GLY A 102 2.77 7.78 9.52
C GLY A 102 2.64 9.05 8.69
N HIS A 103 3.65 9.31 7.84
CA HIS A 103 3.84 10.61 7.19
C HIS A 103 3.50 10.64 5.69
N CYS A 104 3.09 9.51 5.10
CA CYS A 104 2.96 9.41 3.64
C CYS A 104 1.52 9.31 3.18
N LEU A 105 0.74 8.36 3.71
CA LEU A 105 -0.55 7.98 3.14
C LEU A 105 -1.60 9.10 3.25
N ILE A 106 -1.85 9.58 4.46
CA ILE A 106 -2.81 10.67 4.71
C ILE A 106 -2.30 12.00 4.11
N PRO A 107 -1.06 12.46 4.37
CA PRO A 107 -0.59 13.73 3.80
C PRO A 107 -0.59 13.77 2.26
N ASN A 108 -0.26 12.66 1.58
CA ASN A 108 -0.32 12.62 0.11
C ASN A 108 -1.76 12.63 -0.42
N THR A 109 -2.70 12.01 0.30
CA THR A 109 -4.13 12.05 -0.03
C THR A 109 -4.67 13.47 0.10
N GLU A 110 -4.32 14.18 1.17
CA GLU A 110 -4.64 15.60 1.35
C GLU A 110 -4.00 16.48 0.27
N LEU A 111 -2.73 16.22 -0.08
CA LEU A 111 -2.03 16.97 -1.12
C LEU A 111 -2.72 16.83 -2.48
N LEU A 112 -3.13 15.63 -2.87
CA LEU A 112 -3.91 15.42 -4.08
C LEU A 112 -5.26 16.15 -4.03
N LEU A 113 -5.97 16.08 -2.90
CA LEU A 113 -7.28 16.70 -2.75
C LEU A 113 -7.23 18.23 -2.84
N LYS A 114 -6.11 18.87 -2.49
CA LYS A 114 -5.91 20.33 -2.66
C LYS A 114 -5.90 20.77 -4.12
N VAL A 115 -5.52 19.89 -5.04
CA VAL A 115 -5.34 20.22 -6.46
C VAL A 115 -6.36 19.52 -7.37
N TYR A 116 -7.10 18.55 -6.84
CA TYR A 116 -8.10 17.79 -7.58
C TYR A 116 -9.25 17.36 -6.67
N GLU A 117 -10.46 17.82 -6.97
CA GLU A 117 -11.65 17.43 -6.21
C GLU A 117 -12.02 15.96 -6.47
N SER A 118 -12.10 15.16 -5.40
CA SER A 118 -12.45 13.76 -5.49
C SER A 118 -13.15 13.26 -4.24
N GLU A 119 -14.35 12.71 -4.41
CA GLU A 119 -15.10 12.05 -3.33
C GLU A 119 -14.35 10.84 -2.79
N PHE A 120 -13.70 10.07 -3.66
CA PHE A 120 -12.89 8.92 -3.24
C PHE A 120 -11.78 9.32 -2.28
N LEU A 121 -11.11 10.46 -2.52
CA LEU A 121 -10.05 10.93 -1.62
C LEU A 121 -10.62 11.40 -0.28
N ARG A 122 -11.80 12.06 -0.28
CA ARG A 122 -12.50 12.47 0.95
C ARG A 122 -12.87 11.26 1.81
N LEU A 123 -13.40 10.21 1.20
CA LEU A 123 -13.78 8.97 1.90
C LEU A 123 -12.61 8.33 2.65
N ILE A 124 -11.40 8.36 2.09
CA ILE A 124 -10.20 7.83 2.75
C ILE A 124 -9.92 8.60 4.05
N LEU A 125 -9.97 9.92 3.99
CA LEU A 125 -9.70 10.79 5.14
C LEU A 125 -10.78 10.62 6.23
N GLU A 126 -12.05 10.67 5.83
CA GLU A 126 -13.19 10.50 6.74
C GLU A 126 -13.19 9.12 7.41
N SER A 127 -12.95 8.06 6.64
CA SER A 127 -12.86 6.70 7.20
C SER A 127 -11.75 6.58 8.23
N ASN A 128 -10.61 7.24 7.98
CA ASN A 128 -9.48 7.20 8.90
C ASN A 128 -9.73 7.98 10.19
N GLU A 129 -10.37 9.15 10.12
CA GLU A 129 -10.78 9.90 11.32
C GLU A 129 -11.78 9.09 12.17
N LYS A 130 -12.77 8.46 11.53
CA LYS A 130 -13.68 7.53 12.25
C LYS A 130 -12.92 6.41 12.93
N ARG A 131 -11.95 5.79 12.23
CA ARG A 131 -11.14 4.69 12.78
C ARG A 131 -10.32 5.11 14.00
N LYS A 132 -9.85 6.36 14.09
CA LYS A 132 -9.15 6.88 15.29
C LYS A 132 -10.02 6.91 16.53
N GLU A 133 -11.32 7.12 16.37
CA GLU A 133 -12.28 7.10 17.47
C GLU A 133 -12.65 5.65 17.83
N GLU A 134 -12.95 4.83 16.81
CA GLU A 134 -13.33 3.42 16.97
C GLU A 134 -12.25 2.59 17.69
N ILE A 135 -10.97 2.82 17.40
CA ILE A 135 -9.88 2.04 18.01
C ILE A 135 -9.70 2.29 19.53
N LYS A 136 -10.40 3.29 20.08
CA LYS A 136 -10.44 3.53 21.54
C LYS A 136 -11.26 2.46 22.25
N GLU A 137 -12.16 1.77 21.54
CA GLU A 137 -12.90 0.63 22.06
C GLU A 137 -12.01 -0.62 22.06
N GLU A 138 -11.91 -1.26 23.22
CA GLU A 138 -11.05 -2.43 23.43
C GLU A 138 -11.36 -3.58 22.46
N GLU A 139 -12.65 -3.84 22.26
CA GLU A 139 -13.15 -4.90 21.39
C GLU A 139 -12.70 -4.70 19.94
N ILE A 140 -12.93 -3.49 19.40
CA ILE A 140 -12.52 -3.12 18.04
C ILE A 140 -11.00 -3.22 17.89
N ARG A 141 -10.24 -2.77 18.89
CA ARG A 141 -8.78 -2.85 18.87
C ARG A 141 -8.29 -4.30 18.81
N ASN A 142 -8.89 -5.20 19.57
CA ASN A 142 -8.54 -6.61 19.57
C ASN A 142 -8.87 -7.28 18.23
N GLU A 143 -10.01 -6.95 17.62
CA GLU A 143 -10.36 -7.43 16.27
C GLU A 143 -9.35 -6.95 15.22
N VAL A 144 -8.99 -5.66 15.25
CA VAL A 144 -8.01 -5.06 14.33
C VAL A 144 -6.64 -5.74 14.46
N GLU A 145 -6.15 -5.95 15.68
CA GLU A 145 -4.87 -6.63 15.92
C GLU A 145 -4.89 -8.09 15.43
N LYS A 146 -6.01 -8.80 15.63
CA LYS A 146 -6.18 -10.17 15.07
C LYS A 146 -6.02 -10.19 13.55
N ILE A 147 -6.63 -9.25 12.83
CA ILE A 147 -6.47 -9.14 11.36
C ILE A 147 -5.04 -8.76 10.97
N LYS A 148 -4.40 -7.87 11.73
CA LYS A 148 -3.02 -7.45 11.50
C LYS A 148 -2.03 -8.60 11.61
N GLU A 149 -2.21 -9.47 12.59
CA GLU A 149 -1.43 -10.71 12.73
C GLU A 149 -1.66 -11.66 11.55
N ARG A 150 -2.90 -11.84 11.11
CA ARG A 150 -3.25 -12.65 9.93
C ARG A 150 -2.57 -12.13 8.65
N VAL A 151 -2.70 -10.83 8.37
CA VAL A 151 -2.08 -10.20 7.19
C VAL A 151 -0.56 -10.35 7.22
N LYS A 152 0.07 -10.12 8.38
CA LYS A 152 1.51 -10.30 8.54
C LYS A 152 1.95 -11.75 8.25
N LYS A 153 1.21 -12.73 8.78
CA LYS A 153 1.48 -14.15 8.53
C LYS A 153 1.37 -14.49 7.04
N LEU A 154 0.33 -13.99 6.36
CA LEU A 154 0.16 -14.14 4.92
C LEU A 154 1.35 -13.58 4.14
N GLU A 155 1.78 -12.34 4.44
CA GLU A 155 2.94 -11.71 3.79
C GLU A 155 4.23 -12.53 3.99
N GLU A 156 4.46 -13.04 5.20
CA GLU A 156 5.61 -13.89 5.51
C GLU A 156 5.57 -15.20 4.71
N ASP A 157 4.42 -15.85 4.63
CA ASP A 157 4.23 -17.11 3.89
C ASP A 157 4.44 -16.92 2.38
N LEU A 158 3.84 -15.88 1.80
CA LEU A 158 4.02 -15.54 0.39
C LEU A 158 5.49 -15.21 0.06
N THR A 159 6.18 -14.51 0.97
CA THR A 159 7.60 -14.21 0.82
C THR A 159 8.46 -15.48 0.85
N LYS A 160 8.14 -16.46 1.71
CA LYS A 160 8.84 -17.75 1.75
C LYS A 160 8.62 -18.54 0.46
N ILE A 161 7.37 -18.62 -0.02
CA ILE A 161 7.02 -19.32 -1.28
C ILE A 161 7.82 -18.74 -2.44
N ARG A 162 7.84 -17.41 -2.57
CA ARG A 162 8.61 -16.73 -3.62
C ARG A 162 10.10 -17.07 -3.57
N LYS A 163 10.73 -17.05 -2.39
CA LYS A 163 12.15 -17.41 -2.24
C LYS A 163 12.44 -18.86 -2.65
N LEU A 164 11.54 -19.79 -2.31
CA LEU A 164 11.66 -21.19 -2.71
C LEU A 164 11.56 -21.37 -4.23
N GLN A 165 10.70 -20.59 -4.90
CA GLN A 165 10.60 -20.60 -6.36
C GLN A 165 11.87 -20.04 -7.01
N GLU A 166 12.36 -18.88 -6.56
CA GLU A 166 13.60 -18.25 -7.06
C GLU A 166 14.83 -19.17 -6.87
N THR A 167 14.83 -20.05 -5.87
CA THR A 167 15.92 -21.01 -5.59
C THR A 167 15.81 -22.29 -6.42
N LYS A 168 14.60 -22.67 -6.87
CA LYS A 168 14.39 -23.82 -7.77
C LYS A 168 14.72 -23.48 -9.23
N GLU A 169 14.69 -22.19 -9.57
CA GLU A 169 14.96 -21.66 -10.92
C GLU A 169 16.42 -21.20 -11.12
N ALA A 170 17.25 -21.21 -10.05
CA ALA A 170 18.66 -20.83 -10.06
C ALA A 170 19.58 -22.05 -10.07
#